data_AF-A0A5K0XQ75-F1
#
_entry.id   AF-A0A5K0XQ75-F1
#
_cell.length_a   1.000
_cell.length_b   1.000
_cell.length_c   1.000
_cell.angle_alpha   90.00
_cell.angle_beta   90.00
_cell.angle_gamma   90.00
#
_symmetry.space_group_name_H-M   'P 1'
#
loop_
_entity.id
_entity.type
_entity.pdbx_description
1 polymer ?
#
loop_
_entity_poly.entity_id
_entity_poly.type
_entity_poly.pdbx_seq_one_letter_code
_entity_poly.pdbx_strand_id
1 'polypeptide(L)' 'WWRGLELAENLKFSRDRLMENYVWTIGINFNPLFSVCRKGLTKLHRFITIIDDVYDVYGTIDELELCTEAVE' A
#
# COMPACT_ATOMS: atom_id res chain seq x y z
N TRP A 1 -9.27 0.02 10.18
CA TRP A 1 -8.06 -0.70 9.74
C TRP A 1 -6.96 0.29 9.40
N TRP A 2 -7.04 1.03 8.28
CA TRP A 2 -5.97 1.92 7.84
C TRP A 2 -5.50 2.92 8.92
N ARG A 3 -6.43 3.69 9.51
CA ARG A 3 -6.11 4.60 10.63
C ARG A 3 -5.53 3.89 11.86
N GLY A 4 -5.92 2.64 12.12
CA GLY A 4 -5.43 1.88 13.27
C GLY A 4 -4.05 1.25 13.07
N LEU A 5 -3.46 1.37 11.87
CA LEU A 5 -2.06 1.01 11.63
C LEU A 5 -1.11 2.18 11.87
N GLU A 6 -1.64 3.42 11.98
CA GLU A 6 -0.87 4.65 12.20
C GLU A 6 0.26 4.90 11.17
N LEU A 7 0.32 4.12 10.09
CA LEU A 7 1.33 4.23 9.05
C LEU A 7 1.24 5.56 8.31
N ALA A 8 0.04 6.13 8.15
CA ALA A 8 -0.13 7.46 7.58
C ALA A 8 0.52 8.56 8.45
N GLU A 9 0.59 8.36 9.76
CA GLU A 9 1.15 9.32 10.71
C GLU A 9 2.66 9.13 10.88
N ASN A 10 3.11 7.88 10.85
CA ASN A 10 4.53 7.51 10.95
C ASN A 10 5.30 7.72 9.64
N LEU A 11 4.69 7.40 8.50
CA LEU A 11 5.30 7.55 7.17
C LEU A 11 4.76 8.81 6.51
N LYS A 12 5.17 9.97 7.04
CA LYS A 12 4.74 11.30 6.55
C LYS A 12 5.08 11.56 5.08
N PHE A 13 6.02 10.79 4.53
CA PHE A 13 6.40 10.84 3.12
C PHE A 13 5.39 10.13 2.20
N SER A 14 4.66 9.14 2.73
CA SER A 14 3.69 8.37 1.96
C SER A 14 2.33 9.08 1.96
N ARG A 15 1.76 9.30 0.78
CA ARG A 15 0.45 9.97 0.64
C ARG A 15 -0.68 9.06 1.12
N ASP A 16 -1.72 9.61 1.75
CA ASP A 16 -2.92 8.85 2.12
C ASP A 16 -3.80 8.59 0.88
N ARG A 17 -3.53 7.47 0.21
CA ARG A 17 -4.20 7.07 -1.06
C ARG A 17 -5.24 5.96 -0.84
N LEU A 18 -5.83 5.82 0.35
CA LEU A 18 -6.74 4.71 0.66
C LEU A 18 -7.95 4.66 -0.31
N MET A 19 -8.57 5.80 -0.60
CA MET A 19 -9.72 5.87 -1.50
C MET A 19 -9.35 5.53 -2.95
N GLU A 20 -8.21 6.03 -3.44
CA GLU A 20 -7.71 5.72 -4.78
C GLU A 20 -7.45 4.22 -4.93
N ASN A 21 -6.80 3.61 -3.94
CA ASN A 21 -6.54 2.17 -3.92
C ASN A 21 -7.85 1.37 -3.89
N TYR A 22 -8.87 1.82 -3.16
CA TYR A 22 -10.19 1.17 -3.15
C TYR A 22 -10.89 1.25 -4.51
N VAL A 23 -10.85 2.42 -5.17
CA VAL A 23 -11.40 2.61 -6.52
C VAL A 23 -10.74 1.69 -7.54
N TRP A 24 -9.42 1.51 -7.46
CA TRP A 24 -8.70 0.52 -8.27
C TRP A 24 -9.27 -0.89 -8.12
N THR A 25 -9.59 -1.32 -6.89
CA THR A 25 -10.18 -2.66 -6.67
C THR A 25 -11.59 -2.82 -7.21
N ILE A 26 -12.36 -1.72 -7.29
CA ILE A 26 -13.67 -1.72 -7.95
C ILE A 26 -13.48 -1.94 -9.45
N GLY A 27 -12.49 -1.28 -10.06
CA GLY A 27 -12.15 -1.49 -11.47
C GLY A 27 -11.78 -2.94 -11.80
N ILE A 28 -11.10 -3.64 -10.87
CA ILE A 28 -10.77 -5.06 -11.01
C ILE A 28 -12.02 -5.95 -10.90
N ASN A 29 -12.81 -5.79 -9.82
CA ASN A 29 -13.95 -6.67 -9.52
C ASN A 29 -15.13 -5.88 -8.91
N PHE A 30 -15.95 -5.25 -9.76
CA PHE A 30 -17.06 -4.40 -9.32
C PHE A 30 -18.25 -5.17 -8.73
N ASN A 31 -18.41 -6.46 -9.06
CA ASN A 31 -19.56 -7.24 -8.62
C ASN A 31 -19.66 -7.27 -7.07
N PRO A 32 -20.84 -7.00 -6.46
CA PRO A 32 -21.04 -6.96 -5.01
C PRO A 32 -20.53 -8.19 -4.25
N LEU A 33 -20.59 -9.37 -4.87
CA LEU A 33 -20.15 -10.64 -4.27
C LEU A 33 -18.66 -10.64 -3.91
N PHE A 34 -17.84 -9.85 -4.60
CA PHE A 34 -16.39 -9.75 -4.36
C PHE A 34 -16.00 -8.70 -3.31
N SER A 35 -16.92 -8.28 -2.43
CA SER A 35 -16.63 -7.25 -1.42
C SER A 35 -15.45 -7.60 -0.49
N VAL A 36 -15.30 -8.87 -0.10
CA VAL A 36 -14.17 -9.35 0.71
C VAL A 36 -12.87 -9.29 -0.07
N CYS A 37 -12.88 -9.71 -1.34
CA CYS A 37 -11.73 -9.62 -2.23
C CYS A 37 -11.29 -8.16 -2.42
N ARG A 38 -12.22 -7.23 -2.69
CA ARG A 38 -11.90 -5.80 -2.80
C ARG A 38 -11.28 -5.23 -1.53
N LYS A 39 -11.81 -5.61 -0.36
CA LYS A 39 -11.21 -5.22 0.93
C LYS A 39 -9.79 -5.75 1.07
N GLY A 40 -9.53 -7.01 0.71
CA GLY A 40 -8.19 -7.61 0.73
C GLY A 40 -7.21 -6.90 -0.22
N LEU A 41 -7.63 -6.72 -1.48
CA LEU A 41 -6.84 -6.04 -2.50
C LEU A 41 -6.53 -4.58 -2.13
N THR A 42 -7.46 -3.87 -1.49
CA THR A 42 -7.23 -2.48 -1.07
C THR A 42 -6.13 -2.40 -0.02
N LYS A 43 -6.10 -3.36 0.92
CA LYS A 43 -5.02 -3.44 1.91
C LYS A 43 -3.68 -3.74 1.25
N LEU A 44 -3.67 -4.71 0.33
CA LEU A 44 -2.49 -5.10 -0.43
C LEU A 44 -1.93 -3.93 -1.25
N HIS A 45 -2.77 -3.28 -2.07
CA HIS A 45 -2.37 -2.13 -2.87
C HIS A 45 -1.83 -1.00 -2.00
N ARG A 46 -2.37 -0.80 -0.79
CA ARG A 46 -1.83 0.22 0.10
C ARG A 46 -0.38 -0.07 0.50
N PHE A 47 -0.05 -1.31 0.85
CA PHE A 47 1.34 -1.69 1.13
C PHE A 47 2.23 -1.56 -0.10
N ILE A 48 1.75 -2.00 -1.27
CA ILE A 48 2.48 -1.84 -2.54
C ILE A 48 2.82 -0.38 -2.78
N THR A 49 1.86 0.55 -2.64
CA THR A 49 2.14 1.98 -2.86
C THR A 49 3.11 2.59 -1.86
N ILE A 50 3.20 2.05 -0.63
CA ILE A 50 4.18 2.52 0.35
C ILE A 50 5.57 2.02 -0.02
N ILE A 51 5.68 0.76 -0.43
CA ILE A 51 6.95 0.17 -0.88
C ILE A 51 7.41 0.88 -2.15
N ASP A 52 6.51 1.15 -3.09
CA ASP A 52 6.79 1.91 -4.32
C ASP A 52 7.39 3.29 -3.99
N ASP A 53 6.73 4.09 -3.13
CA ASP A 53 7.24 5.39 -2.66
C ASP A 53 8.67 5.24 -2.04
N VAL A 54 8.93 4.16 -1.30
CA VAL A 54 10.25 3.88 -0.71
C VAL A 54 11.29 3.57 -1.79
N TYR A 55 10.97 2.74 -2.79
CA TYR A 55 11.93 2.33 -3.82
C TYR A 55 12.12 3.37 -4.92
N ASP A 56 11.15 4.23 -5.20
CA ASP A 56 11.19 5.17 -6.32
C ASP A 56 11.71 6.57 -5.96
N VAL A 57 11.47 7.03 -4.72
CA VAL A 57 11.73 8.43 -4.32
C VAL A 57 12.55 8.53 -3.03
N TYR A 58 12.27 7.72 -2.01
CA TYR A 58 12.76 8.01 -0.65
C TYR A 58 13.95 7.18 -0.18
N GLY A 59 14.10 5.94 -0.63
CA GLY A 59 15.12 5.01 -0.15
C GLY A 59 16.48 5.24 -0.82
N THR A 60 17.54 5.19 -0.02
CA THR A 60 18.91 5.07 -0.54
C THR A 60 19.21 3.63 -0.94
N ILE A 61 20.17 3.40 -1.83
CA ILE A 61 20.51 2.04 -2.31
C ILE A 61 20.80 1.08 -1.14
N ASP A 62 21.57 1.51 -0.14
CA ASP A 62 21.89 0.68 1.02
C ASP A 62 20.63 0.31 1.84
N GLU A 63 19.68 1.23 2.00
CA GLU A 63 18.41 0.97 2.69
C GLU A 63 17.50 0.04 1.87
N LEU A 64 17.50 0.17 0.54
CA LEU A 64 16.71 -0.67 -0.34
C LEU A 64 17.24 -2.11 -0.40
N GLU A 65 18.56 -2.30 -0.35
CA GLU A 65 19.16 -3.63 -0.22
C GLU A 65 18.72 -4.30 1.09
N LEU A 66 18.80 -3.59 2.22
CA LEU A 66 18.33 -4.09 3.53
C LEU A 66 16.81 -4.37 3.53
N CYS A 67 16.02 -3.51 2.89
CA CYS A 67 14.57 -3.72 2.77
C CYS A 67 14.26 -4.98 1.95
N THR A 68 15.03 -5.24 0.90
CA THR A 68 14.87 -6.43 0.04
C THR A 68 15.27 -7.69 0.80
N GLU A 69 16.42 -7.68 1.47
CA GLU A 69 16.91 -8.80 2.30
C GLU A 69 15.94 -9.14 3.43
N ALA A 70 15.28 -8.14 4.03
CA ALA A 70 14.33 -8.38 5.12
C ALA A 70 13.04 -9.10 4.68
N VAL A 71 12.74 -9.14 3.37
CA VAL A 71 11.53 -9.77 2.81
C VAL A 71 11.80 -11.17 2.26
N GLU A 72 13.03 -11.46 1.84
CA GLU A 72 13.48 -12.78 1.35
C GLU A 72 13.59 -13.82 2.49
#